data_AF-A0A931CGQ4-F1
#
_entry.id   AF-A0A931CGQ4-F1
#
_cell.length_a   1.000
_cell.length_b   1.000
_cell.length_c   1.000
_cell.angle_alpha   90.00
_cell.angle_beta   90.00
_cell.angle_gamma   90.00
#
_symmetry.space_group_name_H-M   'P 1'
#
loop_
_entity.id
_entity.type
_entity.pdbx_description
1 polymer ?
#
loop_
_entity_poly.entity_id
_entity_poly.type
_entity_poly.pdbx_seq_one_letter_code
_entity_poly.pdbx_strand_id
1 'polypeptide(L)'
;MSHDYEPAVVVHSADCDDAPSTTLVYPARAVADAYPTGRPHRCFHRRTDRAVVEHIEYEAHMYVPSTIRPDDATRPLCRVCRGTHGCSPDCA
;
A
#
# COMPACT_ATOMS: atom_id res chain seq x y z
N MET A 1 19.57 4.19 4.31
CA MET A 1 19.43 2.84 4.88
C MET A 1 18.32 2.16 4.11
N SER A 2 18.43 0.86 3.82
CA SER A 2 17.40 0.14 3.09
C SER A 2 16.28 -0.31 4.03
N HIS A 3 15.04 -0.21 3.59
CA HIS A 3 13.81 -0.51 4.32
C HIS A 3 13.04 -1.66 3.66
N ASP A 4 12.38 -2.45 4.51
CA ASP A 4 11.35 -3.38 4.08
C ASP A 4 9.97 -2.71 4.14
N TYR A 5 9.15 -2.96 3.13
CA TYR A 5 7.78 -2.48 3.05
C TYR A 5 6.81 -3.62 3.30
N GLU A 6 5.83 -3.36 4.15
CA GLU A 6 4.67 -4.22 4.34
C GLU A 6 3.79 -4.26 3.07
N PRO A 7 2.87 -5.24 2.96
CA PRO A 7 1.82 -5.21 1.94
C PRO A 7 1.10 -3.87 1.90
N ALA A 8 0.86 -3.35 0.69
CA ALA A 8 0.27 -2.05 0.51
C ALA A 8 -1.19 -2.00 0.92
N VAL A 9 -1.56 -0.90 1.53
CA VAL A 9 -2.96 -0.53 1.76
C VAL A 9 -3.59 0.05 0.49
N VAL A 10 -4.92 0.11 0.45
CA VAL A 10 -5.65 0.92 -0.53
C VAL A 10 -6.02 2.25 0.13
N VAL A 11 -5.78 3.34 -0.58
CA VAL A 11 -6.02 4.71 -0.09
C VAL A 11 -7.22 5.29 -0.83
N HIS A 12 -8.24 5.65 -0.06
CA HIS A 12 -9.48 6.26 -0.55
C HIS A 12 -9.57 7.73 -0.18
N SER A 13 -10.35 8.50 -0.94
CA SER A 13 -10.88 9.77 -0.45
C SER A 13 -11.82 9.53 0.72
N ALA A 14 -11.88 10.47 1.66
CA ALA A 14 -12.77 10.38 2.83
C ALA A 14 -14.26 10.28 2.46
N ASP A 15 -14.65 10.84 1.31
CA ASP A 15 -16.03 10.85 0.81
C ASP A 15 -16.33 9.68 -0.14
N CYS A 16 -15.51 8.64 -0.17
CA CYS A 16 -15.71 7.52 -1.07
C CYS A 16 -16.74 6.53 -0.52
N ASP A 17 -17.78 6.23 -1.29
CA ASP A 17 -18.83 5.27 -0.92
C ASP A 17 -18.30 3.82 -0.76
N ASP A 18 -17.21 3.50 -1.45
CA ASP A 18 -16.54 2.19 -1.38
C ASP A 18 -15.55 2.10 -0.20
N ALA A 19 -15.32 3.19 0.53
CA ALA A 19 -14.36 3.19 1.64
C ALA A 19 -14.93 2.47 2.88
N PRO A 20 -14.08 1.79 3.66
CA PRO A 20 -14.51 1.14 4.89
C PRO A 20 -15.10 2.17 5.89
N SER A 21 -16.35 1.96 6.27
CA SER A 21 -17.17 2.93 7.02
C SER A 21 -16.75 3.14 8.48
N THR A 22 -15.91 2.27 9.04
CA THR A 22 -15.46 2.33 10.44
C THR A 22 -14.05 2.90 10.60
N THR A 23 -13.44 3.38 9.51
CA THR A 23 -12.04 3.81 9.54
C THR A 23 -11.92 5.30 9.87
N LEU A 24 -10.85 5.64 10.60
CA LEU A 24 -10.50 7.02 10.89
C LEU A 24 -10.09 7.78 9.62
N VAL A 25 -10.51 9.04 9.54
CA VAL A 25 -10.14 9.94 8.44
C VAL A 25 -8.88 10.71 8.82
N TYR A 26 -7.88 10.68 7.95
CA TYR A 26 -6.59 11.34 8.14
C TYR A 26 -6.34 12.41 7.07
N PRO A 27 -5.44 13.38 7.30
CA PRO A 27 -4.93 14.22 6.23
C PRO A 27 -4.24 13.36 5.16
N ALA A 28 -4.55 13.59 3.89
CA ALA A 28 -4.02 12.82 2.76
C ALA A 28 -2.48 12.82 2.71
N ARG A 29 -1.86 13.93 3.09
CA ARG A 29 -0.39 14.04 3.18
C ARG A 29 0.18 13.10 4.24
N ALA A 30 -0.44 13.01 5.41
CA ALA A 30 0.01 12.12 6.47
C ALA A 30 -0.11 10.64 6.05
N VAL A 31 -1.15 10.30 5.29
CA VAL A 31 -1.31 8.96 4.71
C VAL A 31 -0.22 8.67 3.67
N ALA A 32 0.12 9.63 2.80
CA ALA A 32 1.19 9.45 1.82
C ALA A 32 2.56 9.25 2.49
N ASP A 33 2.83 9.96 3.58
CA ASP A 33 4.08 9.82 4.35
C ASP A 33 4.15 8.47 5.08
N ALA A 34 3.02 7.99 5.63
CA ALA A 34 2.96 6.72 6.37
C ALA A 34 2.89 5.47 5.46
N TYR A 35 2.26 5.58 4.29
CA TYR A 35 2.03 4.47 3.36
C TYR A 35 2.56 4.81 1.96
N PRO A 36 3.88 4.97 1.79
CA PRO A 36 4.49 5.38 0.52
C PRO A 36 4.26 4.38 -0.63
N THR A 37 3.99 3.11 -0.33
CA THR A 37 3.68 2.06 -1.32
C THR A 37 2.18 1.88 -1.57
N GLY A 38 1.34 2.65 -0.87
CA GLY A 38 -0.11 2.59 -0.92
C GLY A 38 -0.67 2.69 -2.34
N ARG A 39 -1.79 2.01 -2.57
CA ARG A 39 -2.49 1.99 -3.86
C ARG A 39 -3.61 3.02 -3.82
N PRO A 40 -3.55 4.09 -4.62
CA PRO A 40 -4.68 5.01 -4.69
C PRO A 40 -5.87 4.30 -5.32
N HIS A 41 -7.02 4.34 -4.65
CA HIS A 41 -8.29 3.96 -5.26
C HIS A 41 -8.69 4.98 -6.33
N ARG A 42 -9.63 4.61 -7.21
CA ARG A 42 -10.11 5.49 -8.31
C ARG A 42 -10.70 6.81 -7.80
N CYS A 43 -11.20 6.84 -6.56
CA CYS A 43 -11.74 8.05 -5.93
C CYS A 43 -10.66 9.01 -5.39
N PHE A 44 -9.40 8.56 -5.30
CA PHE A 44 -8.32 9.32 -4.71
C PHE A 44 -7.60 10.14 -5.79
N HIS A 45 -7.72 11.45 -5.71
CA HIS A 45 -7.22 12.38 -6.73
C HIS A 45 -6.16 13.31 -6.16
N ARG A 46 -5.42 13.99 -7.04
CA ARG A 46 -4.35 14.94 -6.65
C ARG A 46 -4.82 16.04 -5.68
N ARG A 47 -6.11 16.39 -5.70
CA ARG A 47 -6.70 17.43 -4.85
C ARG A 47 -7.35 16.88 -3.57
N THR A 48 -7.33 15.56 -3.36
CA THR A 48 -7.87 14.95 -2.15
C THR A 48 -7.01 15.38 -0.95
N ASP A 49 -7.66 15.99 0.03
CA ASP A 49 -7.05 16.53 1.24
C ASP A 49 -7.25 15.61 2.46
N ARG A 50 -8.29 14.79 2.44
CA ARG A 50 -8.64 13.81 3.48
C ARG A 50 -8.76 12.42 2.92
N ALA A 51 -8.18 11.46 3.63
CA ALA A 51 -8.03 10.09 3.16
C ALA A 51 -8.45 9.07 4.22
N VAL A 52 -8.88 7.92 3.72
CA VAL A 52 -9.18 6.72 4.51
C VAL A 52 -8.27 5.59 4.02
N VAL A 53 -7.74 4.81 4.96
CA VAL A 53 -6.83 3.69 4.70
C VAL A 53 -7.59 2.38 4.82
N GLU A 54 -7.63 1.61 3.75
CA GLU A 54 -8.18 0.26 3.74
C GLU A 54 -7.03 -0.76 3.78
N HIS A 55 -6.99 -1.55 4.84
CA HIS A 55 -6.07 -2.68 4.95
C HIS A 55 -6.63 -3.86 4.16
N ILE A 56 -5.87 -4.31 3.16
CA ILE A 56 -6.24 -5.46 2.34
C ILE A 56 -5.55 -6.70 2.88
N GLU A 57 -6.32 -7.75 3.13
CA GLU A 57 -5.78 -9.08 3.37
C GLU A 57 -5.38 -9.69 2.02
N TYR A 58 -4.08 -9.80 1.80
CA TYR A 58 -3.56 -10.49 0.63
C TYR A 58 -3.50 -11.99 0.91
N GLU A 59 -4.15 -12.79 0.08
CA GLU A 59 -3.94 -14.24 0.08
C GLU A 59 -2.44 -14.56 -0.07
N ALA A 60 -2.01 -15.69 0.50
CA ALA A 60 -0.65 -16.16 0.36
C ALA A 60 -0.28 -16.28 -1.13
N HIS A 61 0.83 -15.65 -1.53
CA HIS A 61 1.27 -15.63 -2.92
C HIS A 61 2.78 -15.67 -3.01
N MET A 62 3.26 -16.23 -4.13
CA MET A 62 4.69 -16.17 -4.44
C MET A 62 5.13 -14.73 -4.70
N TYR A 63 6.30 -14.38 -4.19
CA TYR A 63 6.93 -13.12 -4.51
C TYR A 63 7.23 -13.07 -6.01
N VAL A 64 6.73 -12.01 -6.67
CA VAL A 64 7.11 -11.71 -8.05
C VAL A 64 7.56 -10.26 -8.11
N PRO A 65 8.80 -9.96 -8.52
CA PRO A 65 9.32 -8.61 -8.51
C PRO A 65 8.52 -7.71 -9.47
N SER A 66 8.17 -6.52 -8.99
CA SER A 66 7.60 -5.46 -9.82
C SER A 66 8.70 -4.56 -10.38
N THR A 67 8.33 -3.71 -11.34
CA THR A 67 9.18 -2.62 -11.83
C THR A 67 9.20 -1.41 -10.89
N ILE A 68 8.35 -1.39 -9.85
CA ILE A 68 8.34 -0.34 -8.83
C ILE A 68 9.42 -0.66 -7.79
N ARG A 69 10.36 0.27 -7.63
CA ARG A 69 11.48 0.14 -6.71
C ARG A 69 11.79 1.51 -6.09
N PRO A 70 11.24 1.82 -4.90
CA PRO A 70 11.69 2.97 -4.11
C PRO A 70 13.20 2.89 -3.87
N ASP A 71 13.88 4.05 -3.84
CA ASP A 71 15.34 4.13 -3.73
C ASP A 71 15.87 3.55 -2.41
N ASP A 72 15.06 3.63 -1.36
CA ASP A 72 15.31 3.09 -0.04
C ASP A 72 14.79 1.64 0.12
N ALA A 73 14.18 1.02 -0.88
CA ALA A 73 13.72 -0.36 -0.76
C ALA A 73 14.88 -1.35 -0.75
N THR A 74 14.88 -2.29 0.21
CA THR A 74 15.86 -3.40 0.27
C THR A 74 15.86 -4.26 -1.01
N ARG A 75 14.72 -4.36 -1.70
CA ARG A 75 14.52 -5.05 -2.98
C ARG A 75 13.31 -4.46 -3.73
N PRO A 76 13.06 -4.81 -5.01
CA PRO A 76 11.84 -4.39 -5.70
C PRO A 76 10.57 -4.77 -4.92
N LEU A 77 9.49 -4.01 -5.07
CA LEU A 77 8.21 -4.36 -4.45
C LEU A 77 7.60 -5.58 -5.16
N CYS A 78 6.83 -6.40 -4.45
CA CYS A 78 6.04 -7.48 -5.05
C CYS A 78 4.96 -6.92 -5.98
N ARG A 79 4.79 -7.48 -7.18
CA ARG A 79 3.75 -7.02 -8.14
C ARG A 79 2.33 -7.24 -7.63
N VAL A 80 2.13 -8.16 -6.68
CA VAL A 80 0.82 -8.54 -6.15
C VAL A 80 0.45 -7.64 -4.98
N CYS A 81 1.25 -7.65 -3.91
CA CYS A 81 0.95 -6.93 -2.68
C CYS A 81 1.74 -5.64 -2.47
N ARG A 82 2.75 -5.33 -3.30
CA ARG A 82 3.67 -4.20 -3.15
C ARG A 82 4.50 -4.16 -1.86
N GLY A 83 4.58 -5.25 -1.11
CA GLY A 83 5.56 -5.42 -0.03
C GLY A 83 6.91 -5.96 -0.53
N THR A 84 7.95 -5.92 0.31
CA THR A 84 9.31 -6.44 0.01
C THR A 84 9.58 -7.82 0.60
N HIS A 85 8.53 -8.60 0.89
CA HIS A 85 8.67 -9.94 1.46
C HIS A 85 9.56 -10.87 0.60
N GLY A 86 10.24 -11.82 1.24
CA GLY A 86 10.94 -12.90 0.55
C GLY A 86 9.98 -13.84 -0.18
N CYS A 87 10.54 -14.88 -0.83
CA CYS A 87 9.75 -16.07 -1.12
C CYS A 87 9.10 -16.56 0.19
N SER A 88 7.82 -16.95 0.12
CA SER A 88 7.09 -17.53 1.25
C SER A 88 7.92 -18.63 1.93
N PRO A 89 7.78 -18.89 3.25
CA PRO A 89 8.51 -19.96 3.94
C PRO A 89 8.35 -21.37 3.33
N ASP A 90 7.43 -21.55 2.39
CA ASP A 90 7.22 -22.79 1.62
C ASP A 90 8.17 -22.97 0.41
N CYS A 91 9.21 -22.15 0.27
CA CYS A 91 10.20 -22.26 -0.81
C CYS A 91 11.47 -23.07 -0.45
N ALA A 92 11.36 -24.01 0.50
CA ALA A 92 12.41 -25.00 0.81
C ALA A 92 12.09 -26.36 0.20
#